data_AF-A0A2N2Y6H5-F1
#
_entry.id   AF-A0A2N2Y6H5-F1
#
_cell.length_a   1.000
_cell.length_b   1.000
_cell.length_c   1.000
_cell.angle_alpha   90.00
_cell.angle_beta   90.00
_cell.angle_gamma   90.00
#
_symmetry.space_group_name_H-M   'P 1'
#
loop_
_entity.id
_entity.type
_entity.pdbx_description
1 polymer ?
#
loop_
_entity_poly.entity_id
_entity_poly.type
_entity_poly.pdbx_seq_one_letter_code
_entity_poly.pdbx_strand_id
1 'polypeptide(L)' 'TGNGLTVLEVINSFERVSGVKLNYRLVERRPGDVEKVWADTAYANEELGWKAKKAVDEMTLSAWKWELALADRKK' A
#
# COMPACT_ATOMS: atom_id res chain seq x y z
N THR A 1 3.92 -1.48 -12.08
CA THR A 1 2.62 -0.79 -11.97
C THR A 1 2.77 0.70 -12.16
N GLY A 2 3.80 1.38 -11.65
CA GLY A 2 4.06 2.80 -11.93
C GLY A 2 2.94 3.77 -11.54
N ASN A 3 1.93 3.28 -10.84
CA ASN A 3 0.78 4.04 -10.38
C ASN A 3 1.07 4.53 -8.96
N GLY A 4 1.09 5.84 -8.79
CA GLY A 4 1.12 6.45 -7.47
C GLY A 4 -0.20 6.22 -6.74
N LEU A 5 -0.13 6.06 -5.42
CA LEU A 5 -1.28 5.99 -4.53
C LEU A 5 -1.16 7.07 -3.47
N THR A 6 -2.26 7.73 -3.18
CA THR A 6 -2.38 8.66 -2.05
C THR A 6 -2.50 7.89 -0.74
N VAL A 7 -2.20 8.57 0.37
CA VAL A 7 -2.40 8.03 1.73
C VAL A 7 -3.86 7.62 1.96
N LEU A 8 -4.81 8.42 1.49
CA LEU A 8 -6.23 8.15 1.67
C LEU A 8 -6.70 6.94 0.85
N GLU A 9 -6.16 6.71 -0.35
CA GLU A 9 -6.47 5.52 -1.14
C GLU A 9 -6.00 4.24 -0.45
N VAL A 10 -4.83 4.26 0.18
CA VAL A 10 -4.32 3.13 0.96
C VAL A 10 -5.19 2.88 2.20
N ILE A 11 -5.60 3.93 2.91
CA ILE A 11 -6.54 3.82 4.05
C ILE A 11 -7.86 3.20 3.58
N ASN A 12 -8.45 3.71 2.49
CA ASN A 12 -9.70 3.20 1.95
C ASN A 12 -9.59 1.74 1.48
N SER A 13 -8.45 1.36 0.89
CA SER A 13 -8.15 -0.03 0.54
C SER A 13 -8.13 -0.90 1.79
N PHE A 14 -7.43 -0.46 2.85
CA PHE A 14 -7.36 -1.20 4.11
C PHE A 14 -8.74 -1.42 4.73
N GLU A 15 -9.54 -0.37 4.89
CA GLU A 15 -10.87 -0.50 5.48
C GLU A 15 -11.77 -1.44 4.66
N ARG A 16 -11.68 -1.38 3.33
CA ARG A 16 -12.45 -2.23 2.42
C ARG A 16 -12.07 -3.70 2.56
N VAL A 17 -10.77 -4.03 2.59
CA VAL A 17 -10.32 -5.44 2.59
C VAL A 17 -10.30 -6.07 3.99
N SER A 18 -10.12 -5.26 5.03
CA SER A 18 -10.09 -5.73 6.43
C SER A 18 -11.47 -5.73 7.09
N GLY A 19 -12.40 -4.89 6.62
CA GLY A 19 -13.67 -4.61 7.30
C GLY A 19 -13.52 -3.80 8.59
N VAL A 20 -12.31 -3.30 8.89
CA VAL A 20 -11.99 -2.56 10.11
C VAL A 20 -11.89 -1.07 9.79
N LYS A 21 -12.58 -0.23 10.57
CA LYS A 21 -12.46 1.23 10.47
C LYS A 21 -11.18 1.72 11.13
N LEU A 22 -10.44 2.57 10.42
CA LEU A 22 -9.18 3.14 10.88
C LEU A 22 -9.42 4.49 11.53
N ASN A 23 -8.85 4.66 12.73
CA ASN A 23 -8.79 5.95 13.39
C ASN A 23 -7.56 6.70 12.89
N TYR A 24 -7.77 7.83 12.20
CA TYR A 24 -6.69 8.72 11.75
C TYR A 24 -7.11 10.19 11.85
N ARG A 25 -6.13 11.09 11.81
CA ARG A 25 -6.34 12.53 11.75
C ARG A 25 -5.40 13.14 10.73
N LEU A 26 -5.87 14.17 10.03
CA LEU A 26 -5.01 14.98 9.17
C LEU A 26 -4.18 15.90 10.06
N VAL A 27 -2.88 15.93 9.82
CA VAL A 27 -1.90 16.73 10.56
C VAL A 27 -0.97 17.44 9.58
N GLU A 28 -0.11 18.30 10.12
CA GLU A 28 0.90 19.00 9.34
C GLU A 28 1.83 18.06 8.57
N ARG A 29 2.41 18.57 7.49
CA ARG A 29 3.38 17.82 6.68
C ARG A 29 4.58 17.43 7.52
N ARG A 30 5.01 16.17 7.42
CA ARG A 30 6.24 15.70 8.03
C ARG A 30 7.44 16.30 7.25
N PRO A 31 8.40 16.96 7.93
CA PRO A 31 9.56 17.52 7.26
C PRO A 31 10.33 16.47 6.46
N GLY A 32 10.66 16.79 5.20
CA GLY A 32 11.39 15.91 4.29
C GLY A 32 10.52 15.06 3.36
N ASP A 33 9.21 14.95 3.60
CA ASP A 33 8.32 14.24 2.66
C ASP A 33 8.12 15.06 1.37
N VAL A 34 8.32 14.40 0.22
CA VAL A 34 8.01 14.95 -1.11
C VAL A 34 6.52 14.78 -1.42
N GLU A 35 5.97 15.65 -2.28
CA GLU A 35 4.52 15.64 -2.56
C GLU A 35 4.07 14.34 -3.25
N LYS A 36 4.82 13.89 -4.28
CA LYS A 36 4.49 12.69 -5.05
C LYS A 36 5.75 12.07 -5.63
N VAL A 37 5.79 10.74 -5.66
CA VAL A 37 6.86 9.96 -6.31
C VAL A 37 6.31 8.61 -6.74
N TRP A 38 6.65 8.17 -7.95
CA TRP A 38 6.33 6.83 -8.47
C TRP A 38 7.37 6.44 -9.51
N ALA A 39 7.43 5.16 -9.85
CA ALA A 39 8.39 4.63 -10.80
C ALA A 39 7.85 4.66 -12.24
N ASP A 40 8.69 5.05 -13.20
CA ASP A 40 8.55 4.54 -14.57
C ASP A 40 9.01 3.08 -14.58
N THR A 41 8.21 2.20 -15.18
CA THR A 41 8.47 0.76 -15.22
C THR A 41 8.77 0.24 -16.62
N ALA A 42 8.79 1.10 -17.64
CA ALA A 42 8.99 0.70 -19.03
C ALA A 42 10.26 -0.15 -19.21
N TYR A 43 11.39 0.32 -18.69
CA TYR A 43 12.68 -0.37 -18.85
C TYR A 43 12.68 -1.81 -18.31
N ALA A 44 12.17 -2.02 -17.10
CA ALA A 44 12.08 -3.37 -16.53
C ALA A 44 11.08 -4.27 -17.28
N ASN A 45 10.00 -3.68 -17.79
CA ASN A 45 8.98 -4.40 -18.55
C ASN A 45 9.53 -4.89 -19.90
N GLU A 46 10.36 -4.09 -20.56
CA GLU A 46 10.95 -4.36 -21.87
C GLU A 46 12.12 -5.33 -21.74
N GLU A 47 13.11 -5.01 -20.90
CA GLU A 47 14.35 -5.77 -20.82
C GLU A 47 14.19 -7.13 -20.12
N LEU A 48 13.33 -7.19 -19.11
CA LEU A 48 13.17 -8.39 -18.27
C LEU A 48 11.87 -9.13 -18.54
N GLY A 49 10.97 -8.56 -19.36
CA GLY A 49 9.60 -9.08 -19.51
C GLY A 49 8.80 -9.09 -18.20
N TRP A 50 9.29 -8.42 -17.15
CA TRP A 50 8.74 -8.49 -15.81
C TRP A 50 7.76 -7.35 -15.56
N LYS A 51 6.59 -7.66 -14.98
CA LYS A 51 5.57 -6.67 -14.60
C LYS A 51 5.01 -6.97 -13.22
N ALA A 52 4.90 -5.95 -12.38
CA ALA A 52 4.10 -6.04 -11.15
C ALA A 52 2.61 -6.21 -11.51
N LYS A 53 1.96 -7.24 -10.97
CA LYS A 53 0.57 -7.64 -11.32
C LYS A 53 -0.43 -7.46 -10.19
N LYS A 54 0.04 -7.26 -8.96
CA LYS A 54 -0.80 -7.22 -7.76
C LYS A 54 -1.41 -5.84 -7.58
N ALA A 55 -2.73 -5.80 -7.36
CA ALA A 55 -3.44 -4.57 -7.05
C ALA A 55 -3.23 -4.15 -5.58
N VAL A 56 -3.54 -2.89 -5.26
CA VAL A 56 -3.42 -2.36 -3.89
C VAL A 56 -4.22 -3.18 -2.88
N ASP A 57 -5.42 -3.64 -3.24
CA ASP A 57 -6.26 -4.44 -2.35
C ASP A 57 -5.64 -5.81 -2.02
N GLU A 58 -5.01 -6.45 -3.01
CA GLU A 58 -4.29 -7.71 -2.78
C GLU A 58 -3.08 -7.48 -1.86
N MET A 59 -2.34 -6.38 -2.08
CA MET A 59 -1.20 -6.02 -1.25
C MET A 59 -1.63 -5.76 0.20
N THR A 60 -2.62 -4.89 0.39
CA THR A 60 -3.13 -4.50 1.71
C THR A 60 -3.73 -5.70 2.45
N LEU A 61 -4.49 -6.57 1.77
CA LEU A 61 -5.06 -7.78 2.37
C LEU A 61 -3.96 -8.76 2.81
N SER A 62 -2.91 -8.93 1.99
CA SER A 62 -1.78 -9.80 2.34
C SER A 62 -1.03 -9.30 3.58
N ALA A 63 -0.78 -7.99 3.68
CA ALA A 63 -0.17 -7.36 4.84
C ALA A 63 -1.04 -7.51 6.09
N TRP A 64 -2.36 -7.33 5.97
CA TRP A 64 -3.28 -7.48 7.10
C TRP A 64 -3.34 -8.91 7.64
N LYS A 65 -3.40 -9.91 6.75
CA LYS A 65 -3.35 -11.33 7.15
C LYS A 65 -2.07 -11.66 7.91
N TRP A 66 -0.94 -11.09 7.48
CA TRP A 66 0.33 -11.25 8.17
C TRP A 66 0.29 -10.64 9.59
N GLU A 67 -0.25 -9.42 9.74
CA GLU A 67 -0.38 -8.77 11.03
C GLU A 67 -1.25 -9.57 12.01
N LEU A 68 -2.39 -10.09 11.55
CA LEU A 68 -3.25 -10.97 12.36
C LEU A 68 -2.51 -12.22 12.83
N ALA A 69 -1.76 -12.88 11.94
CA ALA A 69 -0.97 -14.05 12.29
C ALA A 69 0.13 -13.73 13.32
N LEU A 70 0.74 -12.54 13.26
CA LEU A 70 1.70 -12.10 14.27
C LEU A 70 1.04 -11.79 15.61
N ALA A 71 -0.14 -11.16 15.60
CA ALA A 71 -0.88 -10.86 16.81
C ALA A 71 -1.32 -12.12 17.56
N ASP A 72 -1.73 -13.16 16.84
CA ASP A 72 -2.11 -14.44 17.43
C ASP A 72 -0.93 -15.21 18.02
N ARG A 73 0.27 -15.09 17.45
CA ARG A 73 1.51 -15.71 17.99
C ARG A 73 2.04 -15.04 19.26
N LYS A 74 1.61 -13.81 19.55
CA LYS A 74 2.00 -13.07 20.75
C LYS A 74 1.07 -13.34 21.94
N LYS A 75 -0.06 -14.01 21.72
CA LYS A 75 -0.96 -14.51 22.77
C LYS A 75 -0.50 -15.87 23.26
#